data_AF-A0A7W6SQN6-F1
#
_entry.id   AF-A0A7W6SQN6-F1
#
_cell.length_a   1.000
_cell.length_b   1.000
_cell.length_c   1.000
_cell.angle_alpha   90.00
_cell.angle_beta   90.00
_cell.angle_gamma   90.00
#
_symmetry.space_group_name_H-M   'P 1'
#
loop_
_entity.id
_entity.type
_entity.pdbx_description
1 polymer ?
#
loop_
_entity_poly.entity_id
_entity_poly.type
_entity_poly.pdbx_seq_one_letter_code
_entity_poly.pdbx_strand_id
1 'polypeptide(L)'
;MASFAKESQFTSLAVSLMVETASYACIAAGTLGPQASWDRNMAAVGGTVVRQYKLLDAFLDQICKDRDETAVLIARPLFETTVNIRFFIKNFSADLIDSYVQKSLQHERKLRDKLKANILARSGVVLPIEDRMLNSIERAERVAGIPLDHVNPSDKRPWGNKNLFEKAKDVGLADAYSGFFGGPSHNIHGNWHEIYSNHLDWNEATNSFTPKTAWKRPRPQTVTSLALVVADTLKIYFEFIGGDELSSHFEPKLDDLRNRVFSLVDAHEAYLARKKWPAI
;
A
#
# COMPACT_ATOMS: atom_id res chain seq x y z
N MET A 1 17.81 -11.79 -25.91
CA MET A 1 17.91 -11.13 -24.59
C MET A 1 19.28 -11.42 -24.02
N ALA A 2 19.99 -10.43 -23.47
CA ALA A 2 21.24 -10.68 -22.75
C ALA A 2 20.96 -11.62 -21.56
N SER A 3 21.69 -12.73 -21.44
CA SER A 3 21.51 -13.65 -20.32
C SER A 3 22.13 -13.05 -19.06
N PHE A 4 21.31 -12.55 -18.15
CA PHE A 4 21.78 -12.18 -16.82
C PHE A 4 22.44 -13.38 -16.14
N ALA A 5 23.59 -13.15 -15.52
CA ALA A 5 24.40 -14.15 -14.85
C ALA A 5 24.21 -14.15 -13.32
N LYS A 6 23.68 -13.06 -12.77
CA LYS A 6 23.45 -12.86 -11.33
C LYS A 6 22.02 -12.42 -11.06
N GLU A 7 21.45 -12.90 -9.95
CA GLU A 7 20.09 -12.54 -9.54
C GLU A 7 19.94 -11.02 -9.30
N SER A 8 20.99 -10.37 -8.81
CA SER A 8 21.00 -8.91 -8.61
C SER A 8 20.77 -8.12 -9.89
N GLN A 9 21.11 -8.65 -11.07
CA GLN A 9 20.84 -7.99 -12.35
C GLN A 9 19.34 -7.97 -12.67
N PHE A 10 18.61 -9.03 -12.28
CA PHE A 10 17.15 -9.05 -12.36
C PHE A 10 16.55 -8.03 -11.39
N THR A 11 17.06 -7.95 -10.15
CA THR A 11 16.63 -6.93 -9.19
C THR A 11 16.86 -5.51 -9.71
N SER A 12 18.03 -5.22 -10.29
CA SER A 12 18.31 -3.88 -10.86
C SER A 12 17.37 -3.51 -12.01
N LEU A 13 17.03 -4.46 -12.90
CA LEU A 13 16.06 -4.20 -13.97
C LEU A 13 14.63 -4.08 -13.40
N ALA A 14 14.26 -4.87 -12.40
CA ALA A 14 12.98 -4.76 -11.71
C ALA A 14 12.82 -3.37 -11.05
N VAL A 15 13.87 -2.84 -10.42
CA VAL A 15 13.90 -1.47 -9.89
C VAL A 15 13.66 -0.46 -11.00
N SER A 16 14.32 -0.59 -12.15
CA SER A 16 14.16 0.34 -13.27
C SER A 16 12.71 0.36 -13.80
N LEU A 17 12.08 -0.82 -13.94
CA LEU A 17 10.67 -0.93 -14.33
C LEU A 17 9.71 -0.42 -13.26
N MET A 18 10.04 -0.61 -11.97
CA MET A 18 9.25 -0.06 -10.87
C MET A 18 9.37 1.46 -10.77
N VAL A 19 10.53 2.05 -11.09
CA VAL A 19 10.68 3.52 -11.19
C VAL A 19 9.75 4.07 -12.28
N GLU A 20 9.66 3.40 -13.43
CA GLU A 20 8.70 3.78 -14.48
C GLU A 20 7.25 3.63 -13.99
N THR A 21 6.93 2.52 -13.30
CA THR A 21 5.61 2.31 -12.66
C THR A 21 5.26 3.44 -11.69
N ALA A 22 6.20 3.82 -10.82
CA ALA A 22 6.05 4.91 -9.86
C ALA A 22 5.91 6.28 -10.55
N SER A 23 6.54 6.46 -11.70
CA SER A 23 6.40 7.68 -12.51
C SER A 23 4.97 7.83 -13.05
N TYR A 24 4.37 6.75 -13.55
CA TYR A 24 2.96 6.76 -13.93
C TYR A 24 2.04 6.98 -12.72
N ALA A 25 2.35 6.39 -11.56
CA ALA A 25 1.60 6.64 -10.33
C ALA A 25 1.69 8.11 -9.88
N CYS A 26 2.83 8.77 -10.09
CA CYS A 26 3.01 10.20 -9.83
C CYS A 26 2.12 11.05 -10.75
N ILE A 27 2.08 10.73 -12.05
CA ILE A 27 1.18 11.39 -13.01
C ILE A 27 -0.28 11.19 -12.59
N ALA A 28 -0.68 9.96 -12.26
CA ALA A 28 -2.03 9.65 -11.78
C ALA A 28 -2.38 10.44 -10.50
N ALA A 29 -1.44 10.52 -9.54
CA ALA A 29 -1.61 11.28 -8.31
C ALA A 29 -1.81 12.79 -8.55
N GLY A 30 -1.28 13.33 -9.65
CA GLY A 30 -1.48 14.73 -10.06
C GLY A 30 -2.67 14.94 -11.01
N THR A 31 -3.38 13.89 -11.41
CA THR A 31 -4.47 13.97 -12.39
C THR A 31 -5.79 14.29 -11.71
N LEU A 32 -6.36 15.45 -12.02
CA LEU A 32 -7.61 15.94 -11.42
C LEU A 32 -8.87 15.55 -12.21
N GLY A 33 -8.71 15.08 -13.45
CA GLY A 33 -9.81 14.81 -14.36
C GLY A 33 -10.34 16.10 -15.02
N PRO A 34 -11.64 16.18 -15.36
CA PRO A 34 -12.21 17.35 -16.04
C PRO A 34 -12.36 18.58 -15.13
N GLN A 35 -12.17 18.42 -13.81
CA GLN A 35 -12.32 19.49 -12.82
C GLN A 35 -10.95 20.02 -12.38
N ALA A 36 -10.89 21.29 -11.96
CA ALA A 36 -9.66 21.91 -11.46
C ALA A 36 -9.30 21.51 -10.02
N SER A 37 -10.14 20.72 -9.36
CA SER A 37 -9.93 20.20 -8.00
C SER A 37 -10.87 19.04 -7.71
N TRP A 38 -10.53 18.19 -6.73
CA TRP A 38 -11.43 17.15 -6.24
C TRP A 38 -12.41 17.68 -5.19
N ASP A 39 -13.65 17.22 -5.27
CA ASP A 39 -14.55 17.25 -4.12
C ASP A 39 -14.13 16.21 -3.07
N ARG A 40 -14.86 16.11 -1.95
CA ARG A 40 -14.55 15.15 -0.88
C ARG A 40 -14.53 13.71 -1.37
N ASN A 41 -15.47 13.32 -2.23
CA ASN A 41 -15.63 11.94 -2.65
C ASN A 41 -14.52 11.54 -3.61
N MET A 42 -14.19 12.41 -4.57
CA MET A 42 -13.04 12.23 -5.45
C MET A 42 -11.71 12.31 -4.69
N ALA A 43 -11.62 13.15 -3.65
CA ALA A 43 -10.41 13.25 -2.82
C ALA A 43 -10.14 11.96 -2.03
N ALA A 44 -11.18 11.17 -1.68
CA ALA A 44 -10.97 9.85 -1.09
C ALA A 44 -10.26 8.89 -2.07
N VAL A 45 -10.62 8.93 -3.36
CA VAL A 45 -9.98 8.10 -4.40
C VAL A 45 -8.61 8.65 -4.79
N GLY A 46 -8.56 9.91 -5.25
CA GLY A 46 -7.35 10.58 -5.69
C GLY A 46 -6.29 10.69 -4.58
N GLY A 47 -6.70 10.98 -3.35
CA GLY A 47 -5.81 10.97 -2.19
C GLY A 47 -5.24 9.57 -1.87
N THR A 48 -5.98 8.51 -2.16
CA THR A 48 -5.48 7.13 -2.04
C THR A 48 -4.44 6.82 -3.13
N VAL A 49 -4.59 7.36 -4.34
CA VAL A 49 -3.55 7.26 -5.40
C VAL A 49 -2.30 8.06 -5.01
N VAL A 50 -2.45 9.26 -4.43
CA VAL A 50 -1.32 10.02 -3.87
C VAL A 50 -0.59 9.20 -2.79
N ARG A 51 -1.32 8.49 -1.93
CA ARG A 51 -0.74 7.56 -0.95
C ARG A 51 0.01 6.41 -1.65
N GLN A 52 -0.54 5.85 -2.73
CA GLN A 52 0.11 4.77 -3.48
C GLN A 52 1.47 5.21 -4.03
N TYR A 53 1.54 6.39 -4.66
CA TYR A 53 2.80 6.96 -5.14
C TYR A 53 3.83 7.12 -4.01
N LYS A 54 3.44 7.70 -2.86
CA LYS A 54 4.35 7.87 -1.72
C LYS A 54 4.86 6.54 -1.16
N LEU A 55 4.02 5.51 -1.17
CA LEU A 55 4.42 4.17 -0.74
C LEU A 55 5.34 3.49 -1.77
N LEU A 56 5.14 3.72 -3.07
CA LEU A 56 6.05 3.25 -4.12
C LEU A 56 7.44 3.88 -4.00
N ASP A 57 7.50 5.20 -3.77
CA ASP A 57 8.75 5.93 -3.52
C ASP A 57 9.50 5.38 -2.30
N ALA A 58 8.80 5.24 -1.16
CA ALA A 58 9.40 4.68 0.05
C ALA A 58 9.82 3.20 -0.13
N PHE A 59 9.04 2.40 -0.86
CA PHE A 59 9.38 1.01 -1.18
C PHE A 59 10.66 0.94 -2.03
N LEU A 60 10.74 1.73 -3.09
CA LEU A 60 11.92 1.84 -3.95
C LEU A 60 13.17 2.26 -3.17
N ASP A 61 13.05 3.21 -2.24
CA ASP A 61 14.15 3.63 -1.36
C ASP A 61 14.71 2.45 -0.55
N GLN A 62 13.84 1.58 0.00
CA GLN A 62 14.29 0.41 0.74
C GLN A 62 14.92 -0.66 -0.16
N ILE A 63 14.34 -0.89 -1.35
CA ILE A 63 14.89 -1.86 -2.31
C ILE A 63 16.28 -1.42 -2.80
N CYS A 64 16.46 -0.15 -3.15
CA CYS A 64 17.74 0.40 -3.60
C CYS A 64 18.83 0.38 -2.52
N LYS A 65 18.45 0.30 -1.23
CA LYS A 65 19.36 0.19 -0.09
C LYS A 65 19.62 -1.25 0.35
N ASP A 66 19.14 -2.24 -0.41
CA ASP A 66 19.20 -3.67 -0.07
C ASP A 66 18.59 -4.00 1.31
N ARG A 67 17.43 -3.39 1.64
CA ARG A 67 16.72 -3.60 2.92
C ARG A 67 15.39 -4.31 2.70
N ASP A 68 15.42 -5.61 2.41
CA ASP A 68 14.21 -6.39 2.12
C ASP A 68 13.22 -6.41 3.30
N GLU A 69 13.74 -6.52 4.52
CA GLU A 69 12.95 -6.57 5.74
C GLU A 69 12.04 -5.35 5.88
N THR A 70 12.57 -4.13 5.65
CA THR A 70 11.78 -2.91 5.69
C THR A 70 10.97 -2.69 4.42
N ALA A 71 11.47 -3.12 3.25
CA ALA A 71 10.72 -3.07 2.00
C ALA A 71 9.40 -3.86 2.11
N VAL A 72 9.42 -5.04 2.72
CA VAL A 72 8.22 -5.86 2.94
C VAL A 72 7.21 -5.18 3.88
N LEU A 73 7.67 -4.41 4.88
CA LEU A 73 6.77 -3.62 5.73
C LEU A 73 6.00 -2.55 4.93
N ILE A 74 6.59 -2.04 3.84
CA ILE A 74 5.98 -1.03 2.95
C ILE A 74 5.14 -1.70 1.85
N ALA A 75 5.57 -2.87 1.34
CA ALA A 75 4.85 -3.62 0.33
C ALA A 75 3.41 -3.96 0.76
N ARG A 76 3.19 -4.30 2.04
CA ARG A 76 1.86 -4.61 2.58
C ARG A 76 0.88 -3.43 2.51
N PRO A 77 1.16 -2.24 3.09
CA PRO A 77 0.28 -1.09 2.97
C PRO A 77 0.19 -0.57 1.53
N LEU A 78 1.21 -0.79 0.68
CA LEU A 78 1.12 -0.49 -0.75
C LEU A 78 0.07 -1.37 -1.43
N PHE A 79 0.11 -2.68 -1.24
CA PHE A 79 -0.91 -3.60 -1.77
C PHE A 79 -2.32 -3.28 -1.24
N GLU A 80 -2.45 -3.01 0.07
CA GLU A 80 -3.72 -2.58 0.66
C GLU A 80 -4.25 -1.29 0.02
N THR A 81 -3.37 -0.32 -0.25
CA THR A 81 -3.72 0.92 -0.99
C THR A 81 -4.27 0.59 -2.36
N THR A 82 -3.58 -0.30 -3.08
CA THR A 82 -3.96 -0.71 -4.43
C THR A 82 -5.32 -1.41 -4.46
N VAL A 83 -5.59 -2.31 -3.51
CA VAL A 83 -6.92 -2.92 -3.33
C VAL A 83 -7.99 -1.86 -3.06
N ASN A 84 -7.70 -0.90 -2.17
CA ASN A 84 -8.66 0.15 -1.83
C ASN A 84 -8.97 1.07 -3.01
N ILE A 85 -7.98 1.46 -3.84
CA ILE A 85 -8.21 2.25 -5.06
C ILE A 85 -9.20 1.52 -5.98
N ARG A 86 -8.90 0.26 -6.33
CA ARG A 86 -9.77 -0.53 -7.21
C ARG A 86 -11.16 -0.72 -6.61
N PHE A 87 -11.25 -0.90 -5.29
CA PHE A 87 -12.51 -1.11 -4.61
C PHE A 87 -13.37 0.16 -4.57
N PHE A 88 -12.75 1.32 -4.33
CA PHE A 88 -13.42 2.61 -4.43
C PHE A 88 -13.95 2.87 -5.83
N ILE A 89 -13.14 2.64 -6.86
CA ILE A 89 -13.54 2.87 -8.26
C ILE A 89 -14.69 1.94 -8.66
N LYS A 90 -14.55 0.64 -8.38
CA LYS A 90 -15.57 -0.37 -8.73
C LYS A 90 -16.92 -0.09 -8.09
N ASN A 91 -16.92 0.40 -6.84
CA ASN A 91 -18.13 0.56 -6.02
C ASN A 91 -18.40 2.03 -5.70
N PHE A 92 -17.97 2.96 -6.56
CA PHE A 92 -17.97 4.39 -6.25
C PHE A 92 -19.38 4.91 -5.97
N SER A 93 -19.59 5.40 -4.74
CA SER A 93 -20.85 6.00 -4.30
C SER A 93 -20.61 6.89 -3.08
N ALA A 94 -21.49 7.87 -2.86
CA ALA A 94 -21.43 8.73 -1.67
C ALA A 94 -21.50 7.89 -0.38
N ASP A 95 -22.38 6.89 -0.31
CA ASP A 95 -22.53 6.00 0.84
C ASP A 95 -21.27 5.20 1.17
N LEU A 96 -20.56 4.73 0.14
CA LEU A 96 -19.29 4.02 0.34
C LEU A 96 -18.23 4.96 0.91
N ILE A 97 -18.14 6.17 0.36
CA ILE A 97 -17.20 7.18 0.86
C ILE A 97 -17.56 7.57 2.30
N ASP A 98 -18.83 7.79 2.62
CA ASP A 98 -19.26 8.11 3.98
C ASP A 98 -18.92 6.98 4.96
N SER A 99 -19.13 5.72 4.55
CA SER A 99 -18.72 4.56 5.35
C SER A 99 -17.20 4.53 5.60
N TYR A 100 -16.39 4.85 4.58
CA TYR A 100 -14.94 4.97 4.72
C TYR A 100 -14.54 6.11 5.66
N VAL A 101 -15.11 7.30 5.48
CA VAL A 101 -14.80 8.49 6.28
C VAL A 101 -15.19 8.28 7.74
N GLN A 102 -16.40 7.77 8.01
CA GLN A 102 -16.85 7.43 9.36
C GLN A 102 -15.90 6.44 10.04
N LYS A 103 -15.46 5.42 9.29
CA LYS A 103 -14.52 4.43 9.82
C LYS A 103 -13.16 5.04 10.15
N SER A 104 -12.66 5.92 9.28
CA SER A 104 -11.39 6.62 9.46
C SER A 104 -11.41 7.59 10.64
N LEU A 105 -12.56 8.23 10.94
CA LEU A 105 -12.71 9.19 12.04
C LEU A 105 -12.94 8.58 13.44
N GLN A 106 -12.94 7.24 13.56
CA GLN A 106 -13.17 6.58 14.86
C GLN A 106 -12.08 6.93 15.89
N HIS A 107 -10.85 7.17 15.45
CA HIS A 107 -9.78 7.55 16.35
C HIS A 107 -9.97 8.97 16.88
N GLU A 108 -10.25 9.92 15.99
CA GLU A 108 -10.54 11.32 16.28
C GLU A 108 -11.72 11.43 17.26
N ARG A 109 -12.78 10.65 17.04
CA ARG A 109 -13.91 10.55 17.98
C ARG A 109 -13.46 10.13 19.38
N LYS A 110 -12.74 9.02 19.50
CA LYS A 110 -12.25 8.51 20.79
C LYS A 110 -11.32 9.51 21.49
N LEU A 111 -10.45 10.14 20.71
CA LEU A 111 -9.49 11.10 21.21
C LEU A 111 -10.20 12.35 21.75
N ARG A 112 -11.18 12.88 21.01
CA ARG A 112 -12.01 14.00 21.45
C ARG A 112 -12.72 13.71 22.77
N ASP A 113 -13.34 12.53 22.87
CA ASP A 113 -14.07 12.13 24.08
C ASP A 113 -13.12 12.03 25.28
N LYS A 114 -11.93 11.45 25.08
CA LYS A 114 -10.88 11.40 26.11
C LYS A 114 -10.38 12.78 26.53
N LEU A 115 -10.16 13.69 25.58
CA LEU A 115 -9.73 15.06 25.86
C LEU A 115 -10.79 15.81 26.68
N LYS A 116 -12.06 15.73 26.28
CA LYS A 116 -13.18 16.35 27.02
C LYS A 116 -13.28 15.81 28.44
N ALA A 117 -13.13 14.50 28.64
CA ALA A 117 -13.12 13.90 29.97
C ALA A 117 -11.94 14.38 30.83
N ASN A 118 -10.74 14.49 30.25
CA ASN A 118 -9.56 14.99 30.97
C ASN A 118 -9.70 16.47 31.38
N ILE A 119 -10.24 17.31 30.49
CA ILE A 119 -10.51 18.73 30.78
C ILE A 119 -11.50 18.85 31.92
N LEU A 120 -12.59 18.07 31.89
CA LEU A 120 -13.58 18.05 32.96
C LEU A 120 -12.99 17.58 34.30
N ALA A 121 -12.16 16.53 34.27
CA ALA A 121 -11.47 16.01 35.46
C ALA A 121 -10.50 17.03 36.08
N ARG A 122 -10.06 18.03 35.31
CA ARG A 122 -9.25 19.17 35.77
C ARG A 122 -10.07 20.46 35.89
N SER A 123 -11.36 20.35 36.25
CA SER A 123 -12.25 21.49 36.51
C SER A 123 -12.33 22.49 35.36
N GLY A 124 -12.23 22.01 34.12
CA GLY A 124 -12.32 22.84 32.91
C GLY A 124 -10.99 23.45 32.45
N VAL A 125 -9.87 23.17 33.13
CA VAL A 125 -8.56 23.66 32.69
C VAL A 125 -8.11 22.92 31.42
N VAL A 126 -8.07 23.67 30.32
CA VAL A 126 -7.59 23.22 29.01
C VAL A 126 -6.08 23.43 28.93
N LEU A 127 -5.34 22.37 28.61
CA LEU A 127 -3.90 22.48 28.36
C LEU A 127 -3.64 22.94 26.92
N PRO A 128 -2.54 23.68 26.65
CA PRO A 128 -2.23 24.15 25.30
C PRO A 128 -2.13 23.03 24.24
N ILE A 129 -1.70 21.83 24.61
CA ILE A 129 -1.65 20.69 23.70
C ILE A 129 -3.06 20.18 23.37
N GLU A 130 -3.98 20.20 24.33
CA GLU A 130 -5.35 19.71 24.14
C GLU A 130 -6.13 20.67 23.26
N ASP A 131 -5.94 21.99 23.44
CA ASP A 131 -6.51 23.00 22.55
C ASP A 131 -6.06 22.79 21.09
N ARG A 132 -4.75 22.59 20.87
CA ARG A 132 -4.24 22.27 19.52
C ARG A 132 -4.82 20.97 18.96
N MET A 133 -4.97 19.94 19.79
CA MET A 133 -5.54 18.66 19.38
C MET A 133 -7.03 18.78 19.04
N LEU A 134 -7.81 19.50 19.86
CA LEU A 134 -9.23 19.77 19.61
C LEU A 134 -9.42 20.56 18.31
N ASN A 135 -8.63 21.61 18.09
CA ASN A 135 -8.63 22.38 16.83
C ASN A 135 -8.32 21.50 15.60
N SER A 136 -7.38 20.55 15.72
CA SER A 136 -7.08 19.59 14.65
C SER A 136 -8.25 18.63 14.39
N ILE A 137 -8.90 18.14 15.45
CA ILE A 137 -10.05 17.24 15.36
C ILE A 137 -11.25 17.95 14.72
N GLU A 138 -11.54 19.18 15.14
CA GLU A 138 -12.63 20.01 14.57
C GLU A 138 -12.39 20.32 13.10
N ARG A 139 -11.12 20.54 12.70
CA ARG A 139 -10.78 20.66 11.28
C ARG A 139 -11.04 19.36 10.52
N ALA A 140 -10.69 18.20 11.09
CA ALA A 140 -10.95 16.90 10.46
C ALA A 140 -12.46 16.65 10.26
N GLU A 141 -13.26 16.92 11.29
CA GLU A 141 -14.73 16.87 11.25
C GLU A 141 -15.30 17.76 10.15
N ARG A 142 -14.85 19.02 10.08
CA ARG A 142 -15.30 19.99 9.07
C ARG A 142 -14.95 19.56 7.64
N VAL A 143 -13.71 19.12 7.40
CA VAL A 143 -13.26 18.70 6.05
C VAL A 143 -13.93 17.39 5.62
N ALA A 144 -14.17 16.48 6.55
CA ALA A 144 -14.88 15.24 6.31
C ALA A 144 -16.38 15.46 6.01
N GLY A 145 -16.96 16.55 6.49
CA GLY A 145 -18.39 16.82 6.35
C GLY A 145 -19.28 15.82 7.10
N ILE A 146 -18.74 15.13 8.11
CA ILE A 146 -19.47 14.18 8.94
C ILE A 146 -19.30 14.59 10.41
N PRO A 147 -20.39 14.94 11.12
CA PRO A 147 -20.32 15.22 12.54
C PRO A 147 -19.74 14.03 13.30
N LEU A 148 -18.77 14.26 14.19
CA LEU A 148 -18.17 13.20 15.00
C LEU A 148 -19.18 12.58 15.98
N ASP A 149 -20.29 13.27 16.27
CA ASP A 149 -21.42 12.71 17.02
C ASP A 149 -22.19 11.63 16.27
N HIS A 150 -22.02 11.51 14.95
CA HIS A 150 -22.58 10.42 14.15
C HIS A 150 -21.59 9.25 13.98
N VAL A 151 -20.34 9.40 14.42
CA VAL A 151 -19.33 8.33 14.34
C VAL A 151 -19.44 7.45 15.57
N ASN A 152 -19.78 6.17 15.38
CA ASN A 152 -19.76 5.18 16.46
C ASN A 152 -18.32 4.67 16.71
N PRO A 153 -17.68 5.00 17.85
CA PRO A 153 -16.32 4.59 18.14
C PRO A 153 -16.18 3.08 18.44
N SER A 154 -17.27 2.39 18.75
CA SER A 154 -17.30 0.96 19.07
C SER A 154 -17.61 0.08 17.85
N ASP A 155 -17.98 0.66 16.71
CA ASP A 155 -18.30 -0.11 15.52
C ASP A 155 -17.05 -0.82 14.96
N LYS A 156 -17.05 -2.14 15.08
CA LYS A 156 -15.95 -3.00 14.60
C LYS A 156 -16.09 -3.36 13.13
N ARG A 157 -17.25 -3.11 12.50
CA ARG A 157 -17.46 -3.45 11.09
C ARG A 157 -16.45 -2.70 10.21
N PRO A 158 -15.94 -3.34 9.16
CA PRO A 158 -15.10 -2.67 8.17
C PRO A 158 -15.94 -1.72 7.32
N TRP A 159 -15.33 -0.66 6.80
CA TRP A 159 -16.00 0.23 5.85
C TRP A 159 -16.39 -0.51 4.57
N GLY A 160 -17.53 -0.15 3.99
CA GLY A 160 -18.13 -0.87 2.86
C GLY A 160 -18.57 -2.30 3.20
N ASN A 161 -18.70 -2.64 4.49
CA ASN A 161 -19.08 -3.96 5.00
C ASN A 161 -18.23 -5.14 4.47
N LYS A 162 -17.00 -4.85 4.01
CA LYS A 162 -16.05 -5.84 3.52
C LYS A 162 -14.67 -5.64 4.15
N ASN A 163 -14.12 -6.71 4.71
CA ASN A 163 -12.73 -6.74 5.15
C ASN A 163 -11.78 -6.70 3.93
N LEU A 164 -10.47 -6.56 4.16
CA LEU A 164 -9.52 -6.39 3.06
C LEU A 164 -9.47 -7.59 2.11
N PHE A 165 -9.58 -8.82 2.62
CA PHE A 165 -9.61 -10.01 1.77
C PHE A 165 -10.85 -10.02 0.87
N GLU A 166 -12.02 -9.70 1.43
CA GLU A 166 -13.27 -9.60 0.68
C GLU A 166 -13.20 -8.51 -0.39
N LYS A 167 -12.56 -7.37 -0.09
CA LYS A 167 -12.28 -6.31 -1.06
C LYS A 167 -11.34 -6.79 -2.16
N ALA A 168 -10.23 -7.44 -1.78
CA ALA A 168 -9.27 -8.00 -2.73
C ALA A 168 -9.93 -8.99 -3.68
N LYS A 169 -10.77 -9.89 -3.15
CA LYS A 169 -11.58 -10.81 -3.96
C LYS A 169 -12.52 -10.08 -4.90
N ASP A 170 -13.22 -9.06 -4.41
CA ASP A 170 -14.16 -8.28 -5.21
C ASP A 170 -13.48 -7.58 -6.40
N VAL A 171 -12.22 -7.17 -6.26
CA VAL A 171 -11.45 -6.53 -7.32
C VAL A 171 -10.53 -7.49 -8.07
N GLY A 172 -10.70 -8.81 -7.93
CA GLY A 172 -9.91 -9.81 -8.67
C GLY A 172 -8.44 -9.92 -8.23
N LEU A 173 -8.13 -9.59 -6.98
CA LEU A 173 -6.79 -9.67 -6.37
C LEU A 173 -6.72 -10.70 -5.23
N ALA A 174 -7.65 -11.67 -5.19
CA ALA A 174 -7.66 -12.71 -4.15
C ALA A 174 -6.36 -13.52 -4.11
N ASP A 175 -5.84 -13.92 -5.27
CA ASP A 175 -4.63 -14.75 -5.35
C ASP A 175 -3.38 -14.00 -4.88
N ALA A 176 -3.33 -12.69 -5.17
CA ALA A 176 -2.26 -11.81 -4.71
C ALA A 176 -2.32 -11.50 -3.20
N TYR A 177 -3.49 -11.63 -2.57
CA TYR A 177 -3.69 -11.28 -1.17
C TYR A 177 -2.80 -12.10 -0.22
N SER A 178 -2.68 -13.40 -0.45
CA SER A 178 -1.85 -14.27 0.39
C SER A 178 -0.37 -13.88 0.30
N GLY A 179 0.10 -13.55 -0.90
CA GLY A 179 1.49 -13.16 -1.16
C GLY A 179 1.87 -11.79 -0.59
N PHE A 180 0.96 -10.81 -0.63
CA PHE A 180 1.27 -9.42 -0.22
C PHE A 180 0.72 -9.00 1.13
N PHE A 181 -0.26 -9.72 1.67
CA PHE A 181 -0.90 -9.37 2.93
C PHE A 181 -0.85 -10.51 3.94
N GLY A 182 -1.25 -11.72 3.54
CA GLY A 182 -1.29 -12.90 4.42
C GLY A 182 0.10 -13.25 4.98
N GLY A 183 1.03 -13.68 4.12
CA GLY A 183 2.39 -14.04 4.52
C GLY A 183 3.15 -12.85 5.13
N PRO A 184 3.21 -11.69 4.46
CA PRO A 184 3.92 -10.53 4.98
C PRO A 184 3.42 -9.98 6.32
N SER A 185 2.23 -10.36 6.78
CA SER A 185 1.72 -9.98 8.12
C SER A 185 2.67 -10.35 9.26
N HIS A 186 3.44 -11.42 9.07
CA HIS A 186 4.51 -11.88 9.96
C HIS A 186 5.57 -10.80 10.23
N ASN A 187 5.94 -10.02 9.20
CA ASN A 187 6.93 -8.95 9.29
C ASN A 187 6.43 -7.73 10.06
N ILE A 188 5.13 -7.46 10.04
CA ILE A 188 4.57 -6.31 10.78
C ILE A 188 4.60 -6.55 12.30
N HIS A 189 4.50 -7.81 12.73
CA HIS A 189 4.34 -8.15 14.14
C HIS A 189 5.55 -8.85 14.76
N GLY A 190 6.63 -9.08 13.98
CA GLY A 190 7.84 -9.76 14.46
C GLY A 190 7.54 -11.17 14.97
N ASN A 191 6.76 -11.96 14.23
CA ASN A 191 6.46 -13.31 14.67
C ASN A 191 7.67 -14.25 14.51
N TRP A 192 7.55 -15.48 15.00
CA TRP A 192 8.67 -16.43 14.95
C TRP A 192 9.22 -16.66 13.54
N HIS A 193 8.37 -16.84 12.52
CA HIS A 193 8.82 -17.09 11.16
C HIS A 193 9.63 -15.91 10.60
N GLU A 194 9.21 -14.68 10.88
CA GLU A 194 9.96 -13.50 10.47
C GLU A 194 11.29 -13.37 11.21
N ILE A 195 11.28 -13.50 12.55
CA ILE A 195 12.50 -13.43 13.37
C ILE A 195 13.51 -14.49 12.91
N TYR A 196 13.05 -15.72 12.74
CA TYR A 196 13.86 -16.83 12.25
C TYR A 196 14.42 -16.59 10.85
N SER A 197 13.61 -16.07 9.92
CA SER A 197 14.01 -15.98 8.50
C SER A 197 14.90 -14.78 8.18
N ASN A 198 14.83 -13.71 8.98
CA ASN A 198 15.48 -12.44 8.67
C ASN A 198 16.49 -11.98 9.73
N HIS A 199 16.28 -12.29 11.02
CA HIS A 199 17.06 -11.71 12.12
C HIS A 199 17.98 -12.71 12.85
N LEU A 200 17.90 -14.00 12.49
CA LEU A 200 18.70 -15.05 13.09
C LEU A 200 19.41 -15.89 12.02
N ASP A 201 20.61 -16.35 12.35
CA ASP A 201 21.28 -17.44 11.64
C ASP A 201 21.11 -18.73 12.45
N TRP A 202 20.72 -19.81 11.77
CA TRP A 202 20.55 -21.14 12.36
C TRP A 202 21.76 -22.03 12.05
N ASN A 203 22.35 -22.62 13.09
CA ASN A 203 23.40 -23.62 12.93
C ASN A 203 22.81 -25.02 13.21
N GLU A 204 22.63 -25.81 12.15
CA GLU A 204 22.12 -27.18 12.25
C GLU A 204 23.05 -28.11 13.05
N ALA A 205 24.37 -27.94 12.94
CA ALA A 205 25.32 -28.83 13.60
C ALA A 205 25.32 -28.66 15.12
N THR A 206 25.08 -27.44 15.61
CA THR A 206 25.04 -27.12 17.05
C THR A 206 23.62 -26.93 17.58
N ASN A 207 22.60 -27.04 16.72
CA ASN A 207 21.20 -26.81 17.05
C ASN A 207 20.99 -25.48 17.81
N SER A 208 21.61 -24.39 17.34
CA SER A 208 21.63 -23.08 18.01
C SER A 208 21.45 -21.89 17.08
N PHE A 209 20.98 -20.76 17.61
CA PHE A 209 20.80 -19.50 16.88
C PHE A 209 21.88 -18.46 17.21
N THR A 210 22.23 -17.64 16.23
CA THR A 210 23.02 -16.41 16.42
C THR A 210 22.34 -15.20 15.81
N PRO A 211 22.54 -13.97 16.34
CA PRO A 211 21.96 -12.77 15.74
C PRO A 211 22.49 -12.52 14.33
N LYS A 212 21.60 -12.19 13.40
CA LYS A 212 21.94 -11.72 12.06
C LYS A 212 21.64 -10.23 11.97
N THR A 213 22.69 -9.41 11.86
CA THR A 213 22.56 -7.94 11.81
C THR A 213 22.61 -7.37 10.40
N ALA A 214 23.00 -8.18 9.41
CA ALA A 214 23.02 -7.80 8.01
C ALA A 214 21.63 -7.93 7.39
N TRP A 215 21.22 -6.92 6.62
CA TRP A 215 19.98 -6.93 5.86
C TRP A 215 19.97 -8.03 4.80
N LYS A 216 18.79 -8.59 4.58
CA LYS A 216 18.52 -9.48 3.47
C LYS A 216 18.39 -8.68 2.18
N ARG A 217 19.01 -9.18 1.12
CA ARG A 217 18.92 -8.57 -0.21
C ARG A 217 17.53 -8.82 -0.82
N PRO A 218 16.89 -7.78 -1.39
CA PRO A 218 15.62 -7.94 -2.07
C PRO A 218 15.72 -8.82 -3.31
N ARG A 219 14.67 -9.61 -3.52
CA ARG A 219 14.49 -10.42 -4.73
C ARG A 219 13.52 -9.72 -5.70
N PRO A 220 13.67 -9.92 -7.02
CA PRO A 220 12.87 -9.18 -8.00
C PRO A 220 11.38 -9.55 -7.99
N GLN A 221 10.96 -10.69 -7.45
CA GLN A 221 9.54 -11.13 -7.48
C GLN A 221 8.61 -10.15 -6.77
N THR A 222 8.98 -9.65 -5.58
CA THR A 222 8.16 -8.69 -4.83
C THR A 222 7.99 -7.40 -5.63
N VAL A 223 9.07 -6.92 -6.24
CA VAL A 223 9.08 -5.69 -7.05
C VAL A 223 8.23 -5.86 -8.30
N THR A 224 8.48 -6.90 -9.10
CA THR A 224 7.76 -7.16 -10.35
C THR A 224 6.27 -7.40 -10.13
N SER A 225 5.91 -8.18 -9.10
CA SER A 225 4.52 -8.48 -8.78
C SER A 225 3.74 -7.23 -8.35
N LEU A 226 4.35 -6.33 -7.56
CA LEU A 226 3.74 -5.04 -7.24
C LEU A 226 3.62 -4.13 -8.46
N ALA A 227 4.64 -4.12 -9.33
CA ALA A 227 4.64 -3.29 -10.53
C ALA A 227 3.45 -3.65 -11.44
N LEU A 228 3.19 -4.94 -11.64
CA LEU A 228 2.04 -5.42 -12.42
C LEU A 228 0.70 -5.00 -11.81
N VAL A 229 0.52 -5.25 -10.51
CA VAL A 229 -0.75 -4.94 -9.81
C VAL A 229 -1.02 -3.43 -9.77
N VAL A 230 0.03 -2.62 -9.61
CA VAL A 230 -0.07 -1.15 -9.68
C VAL A 230 -0.38 -0.70 -11.10
N ALA A 231 0.34 -1.17 -12.12
CA ALA A 231 0.09 -0.77 -13.51
C ALA A 231 -1.36 -1.04 -13.93
N ASP A 232 -1.90 -2.21 -13.58
CA ASP A 232 -3.32 -2.54 -13.81
C ASP A 232 -4.28 -1.62 -13.07
N THR A 233 -3.92 -1.19 -11.87
CA THR A 233 -4.72 -0.24 -11.09
C THR A 233 -4.68 1.16 -11.68
N LEU A 234 -3.54 1.58 -12.25
CA LEU A 234 -3.41 2.87 -12.92
C LEU A 234 -4.26 2.94 -14.20
N LYS A 235 -4.36 1.84 -14.97
CA LYS A 235 -5.28 1.77 -16.12
C LYS A 235 -6.72 2.07 -15.68
N ILE A 236 -7.19 1.36 -14.65
CA ILE A 236 -8.53 1.55 -14.07
C ILE A 236 -8.73 2.98 -13.55
N TYR A 237 -7.70 3.56 -12.91
CA TYR A 237 -7.78 4.93 -12.41
C TYR A 237 -7.85 5.97 -13.52
N PHE A 238 -7.04 5.85 -14.58
CA PHE A 238 -7.05 6.81 -15.70
C PHE A 238 -8.39 6.81 -16.43
N GLU A 239 -8.99 5.65 -16.64
CA GLU A 239 -10.37 5.52 -17.14
C GLU A 239 -11.38 6.17 -16.20
N PHE A 240 -11.30 5.90 -14.89
CA PHE A 240 -12.22 6.47 -13.91
C PHE A 240 -12.16 8.00 -13.81
N ILE A 241 -10.95 8.58 -13.79
CA ILE A 241 -10.76 10.02 -13.56
C ILE A 241 -10.89 10.85 -14.84
N GLY A 242 -10.52 10.30 -15.99
CA GLY A 242 -10.39 11.03 -17.26
C GLY A 242 -11.16 10.44 -18.43
N GLY A 243 -11.92 9.35 -18.22
CA GLY A 243 -12.69 8.69 -19.27
C GLY A 243 -11.82 8.13 -20.40
N ASP A 244 -12.46 7.96 -21.57
CA ASP A 244 -11.86 7.31 -22.74
C ASP A 244 -10.64 8.05 -23.28
N GLU A 245 -10.62 9.39 -23.22
CA GLU A 245 -9.50 10.20 -23.72
C GLU A 245 -8.21 9.88 -22.97
N LEU A 246 -8.27 9.92 -21.64
CA LEU A 246 -7.10 9.67 -20.80
C LEU A 246 -6.72 8.19 -20.80
N SER A 247 -7.72 7.30 -20.78
CA SER A 247 -7.51 5.87 -20.87
C SER A 247 -6.78 5.49 -22.17
N SER A 248 -7.26 5.98 -23.32
CA SER A 248 -6.65 5.70 -24.64
C SER A 248 -5.20 6.17 -24.75
N HIS A 249 -4.82 7.21 -24.01
CA HIS A 249 -3.43 7.70 -23.98
C HIS A 249 -2.51 6.80 -23.15
N PHE A 250 -2.96 6.37 -21.96
CA PHE A 250 -2.11 5.67 -20.99
C PHE A 250 -2.17 4.16 -21.09
N GLU A 251 -3.28 3.58 -21.54
CA GLU A 251 -3.45 2.12 -21.66
C GLU A 251 -2.34 1.47 -22.51
N PRO A 252 -2.02 1.94 -23.73
CA PRO A 252 -0.94 1.33 -24.52
C PRO A 252 0.44 1.41 -23.83
N LYS A 253 0.69 2.46 -23.05
CA LYS A 253 1.96 2.65 -22.33
C LYS A 253 2.07 1.72 -21.14
N LEU A 254 0.97 1.56 -20.40
CA LEU A 254 0.90 0.67 -19.25
C LEU A 254 0.93 -0.79 -19.71
N ASP A 255 0.33 -1.14 -20.86
CA ASP A 255 0.43 -2.49 -21.42
C ASP A 255 1.85 -2.81 -21.92
N ASP A 256 2.54 -1.87 -22.55
CA ASP A 256 3.96 -2.04 -22.88
C ASP A 256 4.82 -2.27 -21.62
N LEU A 257 4.63 -1.46 -20.58
CA LEU A 257 5.30 -1.64 -19.29
C LEU A 257 5.02 -3.03 -18.70
N ARG A 258 3.76 -3.47 -18.68
CA ARG A 258 3.38 -4.80 -18.18
C ARG A 258 4.06 -5.92 -18.97
N ASN A 259 4.09 -5.83 -20.30
CA ASN A 259 4.75 -6.81 -21.15
C ASN A 259 6.26 -6.90 -20.88
N ARG A 260 6.92 -5.76 -20.63
CA ARG A 260 8.33 -5.72 -20.20
C ARG A 260 8.53 -6.34 -18.82
N VAL A 261 7.62 -6.11 -17.87
CA VAL A 261 7.67 -6.74 -16.54
C VAL A 261 7.45 -8.26 -16.64
N PHE A 262 6.48 -8.73 -17.42
CA PHE A 262 6.28 -10.17 -17.64
C PHE A 262 7.50 -10.83 -18.30
N SER A 263 8.08 -10.18 -19.30
CA SER A 263 9.32 -10.67 -19.93
C SER A 263 10.47 -10.82 -18.92
N LEU A 264 10.57 -9.90 -17.95
CA LEU A 264 11.55 -10.00 -16.87
C LEU A 264 11.25 -11.16 -15.91
N VAL A 265 9.98 -11.36 -15.55
CA VAL A 265 9.53 -12.49 -14.71
C VAL A 265 9.88 -13.81 -15.37
N ASP A 266 9.52 -13.99 -16.64
CA ASP A 266 9.81 -15.22 -17.40
C ASP A 266 11.32 -15.49 -17.50
N ALA A 267 12.10 -14.44 -17.75
CA ALA A 267 13.56 -14.55 -17.79
C ALA A 267 14.16 -14.92 -16.42
N HIS A 268 13.60 -14.39 -15.33
CA HIS A 268 14.06 -14.70 -13.97
C HIS A 268 13.74 -16.13 -13.58
N GLU A 269 12.52 -16.60 -13.86
CA GLU A 269 12.13 -17.99 -13.61
C GLU A 269 12.97 -18.97 -14.44
N ALA A 270 13.25 -18.66 -15.71
CA ALA A 270 14.16 -19.45 -16.54
C ALA A 270 15.60 -19.49 -15.99
N TYR A 271 16.06 -18.42 -15.32
CA TYR A 271 17.35 -18.39 -14.62
C TYR A 271 17.32 -19.25 -13.35
N LEU A 272 16.25 -19.19 -12.55
CA LEU A 272 16.09 -19.99 -11.34
C LEU A 272 16.00 -21.49 -11.63
N ALA A 273 15.29 -21.89 -12.69
CA ALA A 273 15.13 -23.29 -13.09
C ALA A 273 16.45 -23.99 -13.44
N ARG A 274 17.51 -23.24 -13.75
CA ARG A 274 18.84 -23.77 -14.05
C ARG A 274 19.71 -23.98 -12.81
N LYS A 275 19.28 -23.50 -11.64
CA LYS A 275 20.03 -23.62 -10.39
C LYS A 275 19.62 -24.86 -9.60
N LYS A 276 20.59 -25.50 -8.93
CA LYS A 276 20.32 -26.55 -7.94
C LYS A 276 20.02 -25.92 -6.58
N TRP A 277 18.87 -26.26 -6.02
CA TRP A 277 18.56 -25.98 -4.62
C TRP A 277 19.54 -26.74 -3.72
N PRO A 278 20.09 -26.15 -2.63
CA PRO A 278 19.67 -24.94 -1.92
C PRO A 278 20.56 -23.69 -2.18
N ALA A 279 21.33 -23.64 -3.27
CA ALA A 279 22.29 -22.55 -3.54
C ALA A 279 21.63 -21.25 -4.08
N ILE A 280 20.61 -20.75 -3.38
CA ILE A 280 19.98 -19.44 -3.61
C ILE A 280 20.44 -18.48 -2.53
#